data_AF-K9DYX1-F1
#
_entry.id   AF-K9DYX1-F1
#
_cell.length_a   1.000
_cell.length_b   1.000
_cell.length_c   1.000
_cell.angle_alpha   90.00
_cell.angle_beta   90.00
_cell.angle_gamma   90.00
#
_symmetry.space_group_name_H-M   'P 1'
#
loop_
_entity.id
_entity.type
_entity.pdbx_description
1 polymer ?
#
loop_
_entity_poly.entity_id
_entity_poly.type
_entity_poly.pdbx_seq_one_letter_code
_entity_poly.pdbx_strand_id
1 'polypeptide(L)' 'MKGLLKNLGLILVLVGAVILVACSFTGNVNNNTILGTSAVLMVLGLITYIVINKKLAD' A
#
# COMPACT_ATOMS: atom_id res chain seq x y z
N MET A 1 -11.52 -3.90 -16.59
CA MET A 1 -10.95 -2.83 -15.72
C MET A 1 -11.70 -2.63 -14.40
N LYS A 2 -12.98 -2.99 -14.26
CA LYS A 2 -13.74 -2.85 -12.99
C LYS A 2 -13.12 -3.60 -11.80
N GLY A 3 -12.58 -4.80 -12.02
CA GLY A 3 -11.93 -5.59 -10.97
C GLY A 3 -10.57 -5.02 -10.51
N LEU A 4 -9.81 -4.43 -11.43
CA LEU A 4 -8.50 -3.85 -11.11
C LEU A 4 -8.66 -2.58 -10.26
N LEU A 5 -9.68 -1.76 -10.57
CA LEU A 5 -10.04 -0.61 -9.76
C LEU A 5 -10.50 -1.02 -8.35
N LYS A 6 -11.35 -2.05 -8.25
CA LYS A 6 -11.86 -2.57 -6.96
C LYS A 6 -10.75 -3.04 -6.03
N ASN A 7 -9.64 -3.52 -6.58
CA ASN A 7 -8.52 -4.06 -5.82
C ASN A 7 -7.34 -3.08 -5.72
N LEU A 8 -7.47 -1.85 -6.23
CA LEU A 8 -6.37 -0.89 -6.31
C LEU A 8 -5.78 -0.54 -4.94
N GLY A 9 -6.64 -0.32 -3.94
CA GLY A 9 -6.17 -0.04 -2.58
C GLY A 9 -5.40 -1.21 -1.96
N LEU A 10 -5.86 -2.45 -2.20
CA LEU A 10 -5.15 -3.66 -1.75
C LEU A 10 -3.79 -3.81 -2.45
N ILE A 11 -3.73 -3.54 -3.75
CA ILE A 11 -2.48 -3.55 -4.52
C ILE A 11 -1.49 -2.52 -3.95
N LEU A 12 -1.96 -1.33 -3.59
CA LEU A 12 -1.09 -0.29 -3.03
C LEU A 12 -0.51 -0.69 -1.65
N VAL A 13 -1.30 -1.37 -0.81
CA VAL A 13 -0.80 -1.97 0.45
C VAL A 13 0.27 -3.03 0.17
N LEU A 14 0.04 -3.91 -0.81
CA LEU A 14 1.00 -4.95 -1.18
C LEU A 14 2.32 -4.36 -1.67
N VAL A 15 2.29 -3.26 -2.43
CA VAL A 15 3.51 -2.55 -2.86
C VAL A 15 4.30 -2.04 -1.64
N GLY A 16 3.62 -1.43 -0.66
CA GLY A 16 4.24 -0.99 0.59
C GLY A 16 4.90 -2.15 1.36
N ALA A 17 4.22 -3.30 1.43
CA ALA A 17 4.76 -4.50 2.07
C ALA A 17 5.99 -5.06 1.32
N VAL A 18 5.96 -5.11 -0.01
CA VAL A 18 7.10 -5.57 -0.83
C VAL A 18 8.33 -4.67 -0.64
N ILE A 19 8.14 -3.35 -0.52
CA ILE A 19 9.24 -2.41 -0.23
C ILE A 19 9.89 -2.73 1.13
N LEU A 20 9.09 -3.00 2.16
CA LEU A 20 9.60 -3.38 3.47
C LEU A 20 10.36 -4.71 3.45
N VAL A 21 9.82 -5.71 2.73
CA VAL A 21 10.48 -7.00 2.54
C VAL A 21 11.82 -6.81 1.83
N ALA A 22 11.87 -6.01 0.76
CA ALA A 22 13.11 -5.68 0.08
C ALA A 22 14.10 -4.98 1.01
N CYS A 23 13.64 -4.04 1.85
CA CYS A 23 14.48 -3.37 2.84
C CYS A 23 15.12 -4.34 3.85
N SER A 24 14.39 -5.38 4.24
CA SER A 24 14.90 -6.46 5.08
C SER A 24 16.09 -7.16 4.43
N PHE A 25 16.00 -7.46 3.13
CA PHE A 25 17.08 -8.14 2.38
C PHE A 25 18.26 -7.25 2.03
N THR A 26 18.06 -5.94 1.83
CA THR A 26 19.14 -4.99 1.48
C THR A 26 19.81 -4.35 2.70
N GLY A 27 19.37 -4.63 3.92
CA GLY A 27 19.94 -4.05 5.15
C GLY A 27 19.56 -2.59 5.42
N ASN A 28 18.57 -2.05 4.70
CA ASN A 28 18.14 -0.65 4.78
C ASN A 28 17.01 -0.45 5.84
N VAL A 29 16.99 -1.28 6.88
CA VAL A 29 15.90 -1.38 7.88
C VAL A 29 15.82 -0.19 8.84
N ASN A 30 16.85 0.67 8.87
CA ASN A 30 16.90 1.88 9.71
C ASN A 30 16.72 3.17 8.90
N ASN A 31 16.39 3.06 7.61
CA ASN A 31 16.20 4.21 6.76
C ASN A 31 14.78 4.74 6.90
N ASN A 32 14.62 5.74 7.76
CA ASN A 32 13.33 6.37 8.07
C ASN A 32 12.62 6.92 6.83
N THR A 33 13.35 7.27 5.77
CA THR A 33 12.74 7.66 4.50
C THR A 33 12.01 6.49 3.86
N ILE A 34 12.61 5.29 3.84
CA ILE A 34 11.97 4.11 3.24
C ILE A 34 10.88 3.56 4.16
N LEU A 35 11.12 3.54 5.45
CA LEU A 35 10.14 3.09 6.45
C LEU A 35 8.92 4.03 6.48
N GLY A 36 9.16 5.34 6.42
CA GLY A 36 8.11 6.35 6.36
C GLY A 36 7.31 6.29 5.06
N THR A 37 7.98 6.18 3.91
CA THR A 37 7.29 6.11 2.61
C THR A 37 6.44 4.83 2.47
N SER A 38 6.95 3.69 2.93
CA SER A 38 6.19 2.42 2.94
C SER A 38 5.00 2.47 3.92
N ALA A 39 5.15 3.08 5.09
CA ALA A 39 4.04 3.30 6.02
C ALA A 39 2.94 4.18 5.41
N VAL A 40 3.33 5.31 4.79
CA VAL A 40 2.39 6.21 4.10
C VAL A 40 1.68 5.49 2.95
N LEU A 41 2.41 4.70 2.16
CA LEU A 41 1.84 3.88 1.08
C LEU A 41 0.78 2.90 1.59
N MET A 42 1.04 2.21 2.70
CA MET A 42 0.07 1.29 3.29
C MET A 42 -1.18 2.02 3.81
N VAL A 43 -1.03 3.16 4.47
CA VAL A 43 -2.16 3.97 4.95
C VAL A 43 -3.00 4.50 3.78
N LEU A 44 -2.36 5.05 2.74
CA LEU A 44 -3.06 5.51 1.54
C LEU A 44 -3.75 4.37 0.79
N GLY A 45 -3.13 3.19 0.75
CA GLY A 45 -3.72 1.99 0.17
C GLY A 45 -5.00 1.56 0.89
N LEU A 46 -4.98 1.56 2.23
CA LEU A 46 -6.16 1.28 3.05
C LEU A 46 -7.27 2.32 2.84
N ILE A 47 -6.94 3.62 2.86
CA ILE A 47 -7.91 4.68 2.61
C ILE A 47 -8.54 4.51 1.22
N THR A 48 -7.73 4.26 0.19
CA THR A 48 -8.18 4.04 -1.19
C THR A 48 -9.10 2.82 -1.27
N TYR A 49 -8.75 1.71 -0.60
CA TYR A 49 -9.58 0.51 -0.54
C TYR A 49 -10.94 0.80 0.10
N ILE A 50 -10.96 1.52 1.22
CA ILE A 50 -12.21 1.88 1.93
C ILE A 50 -13.08 2.77 1.04
N VAL A 51 -12.51 3.83 0.45
CA VAL A 51 -13.25 4.79 -0.39
C VAL A 51 -13.83 4.10 -1.62
N ILE A 52 -13.04 3.28 -2.32
CA ILE A 52 -13.50 2.57 -3.51
C ILE A 52 -14.62 1.59 -3.16
N ASN A 53 -14.47 0.80 -2.10
CA ASN A 53 -15.53 -0.15 -1.72
C ASN A 53 -16.79 0.55 -1.22
N LYS A 54 -16.67 1.69 -0.53
CA LYS A 54 -17.83 2.49 -0.12
C LYS A 54 -18.56 3.08 -1.34
N LYS A 55 -17.82 3.63 -2.31
CA LYS A 55 -18.37 4.17 -3.57
C LYS A 55 -18.99 3.13 -4.50
N LEU A 56 -18.66 1.85 -4.35
CA LEU A 56 -19.26 0.75 -5.12
C LEU A 56 -20.52 0.18 -4.45
N ALA A 57 -20.73 0.48 -3.16
CA ALA A 57 -21.89 0.06 -2.39
C ALA A 57 -23.04 1.09 -2.44
N ASP A 58 -22.71 2.37 -2.64
CA ASP A 58 -23.64 3.45 -3.00
C ASP A 58 -24.02 3.36 -4.50
#